data_AF-A0A0D6LIN7-F1
#
_entry.id   AF-A0A0D6LIN7-F1
#
_cell.length_a   1.000
_cell.length_b   1.000
_cell.length_c   1.000
_cell.angle_alpha   90.00
_cell.angle_beta   90.00
_cell.angle_gamma   90.00
#
_symmetry.space_group_name_H-M   'P 1'
#
loop_
_entity.id
_entity.type
_entity.pdbx_description
1 polymer ?
#
loop_
_entity_poly.entity_id
_entity_poly.type
_entity_poly.pdbx_seq_one_letter_code
_entity_poly.pdbx_strand_id
1 'polypeptide(L)'
;MMFSSLTSISHAMTRIEESIKHISESHDELAHLCLESGLKGQKATRAAENFTWNLRLLKAQLSLVAKSQDEAQDIITQVFDVGGVLGILSPKLTHRSGARRFSRVIPDPIKDSSL
;
A
#
# COMPACT_ATOMS: atom_id res chain seq x y z
N MET A 1 14.65 7.54 -11.90
CA MET A 1 13.90 8.39 -10.94
C MET A 1 12.59 7.74 -10.49
N MET A 2 11.68 7.31 -11.38
CA MET A 2 10.42 6.65 -10.97
C MET A 2 10.62 5.32 -10.21
N PHE A 3 11.44 4.40 -10.74
CA PHE A 3 11.69 3.13 -10.05
C PHE A 3 12.34 3.30 -8.68
N SER A 4 13.28 4.24 -8.54
CA SER A 4 13.90 4.56 -7.25
C SER A 4 12.89 5.12 -6.23
N SER A 5 11.92 5.90 -6.70
CA SER A 5 10.83 6.40 -5.84
C SER A 5 9.92 5.27 -5.37
N LEU A 6 9.55 4.33 -6.25
CA LEU A 6 8.75 3.16 -5.84
C LEU A 6 9.49 2.28 -4.84
N THR A 7 10.78 2.00 -5.07
CA THR A 7 11.59 1.24 -4.12
C THR A 7 11.67 1.94 -2.75
N SER A 8 11.83 3.27 -2.74
CA SER A 8 11.83 4.04 -1.50
C SER A 8 10.49 3.95 -0.75
N ILE A 9 9.36 3.97 -1.47
CA ILE A 9 8.03 3.80 -0.89
C ILE A 9 7.87 2.40 -0.30
N SER A 10 8.31 1.36 -1.02
CA SER A 10 8.28 -0.02 -0.51
C SER A 10 9.10 -0.18 0.77
N HIS A 11 10.29 0.42 0.86
CA HIS A 11 11.08 0.42 2.09
C HIS A 11 10.37 1.13 3.25
N ALA A 12 9.71 2.27 2.97
CA ALA A 12 8.93 2.98 3.98
C ALA A 12 7.74 2.15 4.47
N MET A 13 7.05 1.44 3.57
CA MET A 13 5.96 0.53 3.92
C MET A 13 6.43 -0.59 4.85
N THR A 14 7.56 -1.24 4.55
CA THR A 14 8.13 -2.29 5.42
C THR A 14 8.44 -1.78 6.83
N ARG A 15 8.97 -0.55 6.94
CA ARG A 15 9.22 0.06 8.26
C ARG A 15 7.94 0.35 9.03
N ILE A 16 6.86 0.74 8.33
CA ILE A 16 5.55 0.96 8.93
C ILE A 16 4.95 -0.38 9.39
N GLU A 17 5.07 -1.44 8.58
CA GLU A 17 4.64 -2.80 8.94
C GLU A 17 5.32 -3.30 10.22
N GLU A 18 6.65 -3.15 10.29
CA GLU A 18 7.43 -3.50 11.47
C GLU A 18 7.00 -2.69 12.71
N SER A 19 6.78 -1.38 12.53
CA SER A 19 6.29 -0.53 13.61
C SER A 19 4.91 -0.96 14.10
N ILE A 20 3.99 -1.27 13.19
CA ILE A 20 2.64 -1.76 13.51
C ILE A 20 2.71 -3.07 14.28
N LYS A 21 3.63 -3.97 13.92
CA LYS A 21 3.84 -5.24 14.62
C LYS A 21 4.28 -4.99 16.06
N HIS A 22 5.36 -4.24 16.28
CA HIS A 22 5.86 -3.93 17.63
C HIS A 22 4.82 -3.19 18.49
N ILE A 23 4.05 -2.27 17.90
CA ILE A 23 2.98 -1.57 18.62
C ILE A 23 1.84 -2.53 18.97
N SER A 24 1.50 -3.47 18.10
CA SER A 24 0.46 -4.46 18.38
C SER A 24 0.87 -5.40 19.53
N GLU A 25 2.15 -5.78 19.58
CA GLU A 25 2.71 -6.67 20.61
C GLU A 25 2.83 -5.99 21.99
N SER A 26 3.06 -4.68 22.04
CA SER A 26 3.15 -3.89 23.29
C SER A 26 1.79 -3.48 23.87
N HIS A 27 0.67 -3.91 23.28
CA HIS A 27 -0.67 -3.58 23.77
C HIS A 27 -0.89 -4.04 25.23
N ASP A 28 -0.33 -5.20 25.60
CA ASP A 28 -0.47 -5.74 26.95
C ASP A 28 0.38 -4.96 27.97
N GLU A 29 1.49 -4.36 27.52
CA GLU A 29 2.35 -3.51 28.34
C GLU A 29 1.72 -2.14 28.61
N LEU A 30 0.79 -1.67 27.76
CA LEU A 30 0.16 -0.36 27.89
C LEU A 30 -0.56 -0.18 29.23
N ALA A 31 -1.24 -1.22 29.70
CA ALA A 31 -1.94 -1.19 30.99
C ALA A 31 -0.94 -1.06 32.16
N HIS A 32 0.18 -1.78 32.08
CA HIS A 32 1.26 -1.72 33.05
C HIS A 32 1.91 -0.32 33.07
N LEU A 33 2.27 0.21 31.90
CA LEU A 33 2.85 1.54 31.74
C LEU A 33 1.93 2.65 32.26
N CYS A 34 0.62 2.53 32.05
CA CYS A 34 -0.36 3.45 32.62
C CYS A 34 -0.29 3.43 34.15
N LEU A 35 -0.26 2.25 34.76
CA LEU A 35 -0.19 2.10 36.22
C LEU A 35 1.12 2.64 36.80
N GLU A 36 2.27 2.31 36.20
CA GLU A 36 3.58 2.80 36.61
C GLU A 36 3.69 4.32 36.51
N SER A 37 3.08 4.91 35.49
CA SER A 37 3.02 6.35 35.28
C SER A 37 2.00 7.07 36.19
N GLY A 38 1.30 6.33 37.06
CA GLY A 38 0.24 6.87 37.93
C GLY A 38 -1.05 7.24 37.18
N LEU A 39 -1.21 6.84 35.92
CA LEU A 39 -2.37 7.07 35.09
C LEU A 39 -3.48 6.06 35.45
N LYS A 40 -4.63 6.56 35.93
CA LYS A 40 -5.73 5.72 36.44
C LYS A 40 -7.09 6.22 35.98
N GLY A 41 -8.11 5.36 36.12
CA GLY A 41 -9.50 5.68 35.81
C GLY A 41 -9.67 6.17 34.36
N GLN A 42 -10.47 7.23 34.19
CA GLN A 42 -10.80 7.77 32.86
C GLN A 42 -9.58 8.17 32.03
N LYS A 43 -8.48 8.60 32.67
CA LYS A 43 -7.24 8.95 31.94
C LYS A 43 -6.58 7.73 31.32
N ALA A 44 -6.54 6.60 32.06
CA ALA A 44 -6.02 5.34 31.54
C ALA A 44 -6.92 4.77 30.44
N THR A 45 -8.24 4.85 30.61
CA THR A 45 -9.20 4.47 29.56
C THR A 45 -8.97 5.25 28.27
N ARG A 46 -8.84 6.59 28.35
CA ARG A 46 -8.54 7.42 27.16
C ARG A 46 -7.20 7.08 26.52
N ALA A 47 -6.18 6.75 27.32
CA ALA A 47 -4.88 6.35 26.77
C ALA A 47 -5.00 5.05 25.97
N ALA A 48 -5.73 4.06 26.47
CA ALA A 48 -5.99 2.80 25.77
C ALA A 48 -6.82 2.99 24.49
N GLU A 49 -7.85 3.84 24.54
CA GLU A 49 -8.66 4.20 23.37
C GLU A 49 -7.82 4.89 22.29
N ASN A 50 -7.02 5.90 22.68
CA ASN A 50 -6.13 6.62 21.77
C ASN A 50 -5.08 5.69 21.15
N PHE A 51 -4.51 4.78 21.94
CA PHE A 51 -3.57 3.79 21.45
C PHE A 51 -4.21 2.87 20.40
N THR A 52 -5.39 2.34 20.70
CA THR A 52 -6.17 1.49 19.77
C THR A 52 -6.49 2.24 18.48
N TRP A 53 -6.87 3.52 18.58
CA TRP A 53 -7.18 4.35 17.43
C TRP A 53 -5.92 4.64 16.59
N ASN A 54 -4.80 5.00 17.22
CA ASN A 54 -3.52 5.23 16.52
C ASN A 54 -3.06 3.99 15.76
N LEU A 55 -3.15 2.81 16.38
CA LEU A 55 -2.81 1.54 15.71
C LEU A 55 -3.71 1.28 14.49
N ARG A 56 -5.02 1.54 14.62
CA ARG A 56 -5.97 1.41 13.51
C ARG A 56 -5.65 2.40 12.39
N LEU A 57 -5.33 3.66 12.71
CA LEU A 57 -4.97 4.67 11.73
C LEU A 57 -3.70 4.26 10.96
N LEU A 58 -2.66 3.81 11.65
CA LEU A 58 -1.42 3.35 11.01
C LEU A 58 -1.68 2.19 10.04
N LYS A 59 -2.50 1.21 10.43
CA LYS A 59 -2.90 0.09 9.54
C LYS A 59 -3.66 0.58 8.30
N ALA A 60 -4.56 1.54 8.46
CA ALA A 60 -5.30 2.12 7.35
C ALA A 60 -4.38 2.90 6.39
N GLN A 61 -3.44 3.69 6.92
CA GLN A 61 -2.46 4.42 6.13
C GLN A 61 -1.55 3.49 5.34
N LEU A 62 -1.03 2.42 5.96
CA LEU A 62 -0.25 1.40 5.27
C LEU A 62 -1.03 0.80 4.10
N SER A 63 -2.29 0.43 4.34
CA SER A 63 -3.17 -0.15 3.32
C SER A 63 -3.39 0.80 2.12
N LEU A 64 -3.56 2.10 2.40
CA LEU A 64 -3.72 3.11 1.36
C LEU A 64 -2.44 3.30 0.53
N VAL A 65 -1.28 3.34 1.18
CA VAL A 65 0.02 3.45 0.51
C VAL A 65 0.32 2.21 -0.32
N ALA A 66 0.04 1.01 0.21
CA ALA A 66 0.20 -0.24 -0.52
C ALA A 66 -0.60 -0.25 -1.82
N LYS A 67 -1.89 0.09 -1.74
CA LYS A 67 -2.75 0.19 -2.92
C LYS A 67 -2.22 1.23 -3.93
N SER A 68 -1.78 2.39 -3.44
CA SER A 68 -1.23 3.44 -4.31
C SER A 68 0.08 3.01 -4.99
N GLN A 69 0.90 2.21 -4.29
CA GLN A 69 2.14 1.65 -4.82
C GLN A 69 1.87 0.58 -5.89
N ASP A 70 0.88 -0.29 -5.68
CA ASP A 70 0.43 -1.27 -6.67
C ASP A 70 -0.09 -0.56 -7.94
N GLU A 71 -0.95 0.44 -7.79
CA GLU A 71 -1.49 1.22 -8.90
C GLU A 71 -0.39 1.94 -9.68
N ALA A 72 0.57 2.56 -8.99
CA ALA A 72 1.71 3.19 -9.64
C ALA A 72 2.56 2.17 -10.41
N GLN A 73 2.83 1.00 -9.83
CA GLN A 73 3.58 -0.07 -10.48
C GLN A 73 2.85 -0.59 -11.74
N ASP A 74 1.53 -0.71 -11.70
CA ASP A 74 0.71 -1.11 -12.84
C ASP A 74 0.72 -0.04 -13.95
N ILE A 75 0.62 1.25 -13.60
CA ILE A 75 0.69 2.35 -14.57
C ILE A 75 2.06 2.35 -15.25
N ILE A 76 3.14 2.15 -14.49
CA ILE A 76 4.49 2.05 -15.05
C ILE A 76 4.56 0.91 -16.05
N THR A 77 4.10 -0.28 -15.66
CA THR A 77 4.08 -1.45 -16.54
C THR A 77 3.36 -1.14 -17.85
N GLN A 78 2.17 -0.54 -17.78
CA GLN A 78 1.39 -0.16 -18.96
C GLN A 78 2.11 0.86 -19.86
N VAL A 79 2.77 1.87 -19.29
CA VAL A 79 3.54 2.86 -20.06
C VAL A 79 4.69 2.18 -20.82
N PHE A 80 5.41 1.26 -20.18
CA PHE A 80 6.49 0.51 -20.84
C PHE A 80 5.97 -0.41 -21.94
N ASP A 81 4.84 -1.11 -21.70
CA ASP A 81 4.22 -1.99 -22.68
C ASP A 81 3.74 -1.21 -23.91
N VAL A 82 3.02 -0.10 -23.72
CA VAL A 82 2.53 0.76 -24.81
C VAL A 82 3.69 1.38 -25.58
N GLY A 83 4.71 1.90 -24.88
CA GLY A 83 5.89 2.45 -25.54
C GLY A 83 6.65 1.40 -26.36
N GLY A 84 6.64 0.14 -25.94
CA GLY A 84 7.18 -0.98 -26.70
C GLY A 84 6.37 -1.31 -27.95
N VAL A 85 5.03 -1.39 -27.83
CA VAL A 85 4.13 -1.64 -28.97
C VAL A 85 4.23 -0.54 -30.02
N LEU A 86 4.34 0.72 -29.61
CA LEU A 86 4.47 1.86 -30.50
C LEU A 86 5.87 2.00 -31.12
N GLY A 87 6.84 1.17 -30.71
CA GLY A 87 8.22 1.24 -31.20
C GLY A 87 8.99 2.49 -30.74
N ILE A 88 8.47 3.22 -29.75
CA ILE A 88 9.08 4.44 -29.20
C ILE A 88 10.12 4.08 -28.13
N LEU A 89 9.92 2.95 -27.43
CA LEU A 89 10.88 2.41 -26.47
C LEU A 89 11.71 1.30 -27.11
N SER A 90 13.02 1.32 -26.83
CA SER A 90 13.93 0.29 -27.33
C SER A 90 13.56 -1.11 -26.79
N PRO A 91 13.78 -2.20 -27.54
CA PRO A 91 13.48 -3.57 -27.11
C PRO A 91 14.18 -3.99 -25.80
N LYS A 92 15.30 -3.35 -25.46
CA LYS A 92 16.03 -3.58 -24.20
C LYS A 92 15.25 -3.11 -22.96
N LEU A 93 14.31 -2.17 -23.15
CA LEU A 93 13.43 -1.65 -22.09
C LEU A 93 12.09 -2.39 -22.05
N THR A 94 11.73 -3.16 -23.09
CA THR A 94 10.46 -3.89 -23.18
C THR A 94 10.56 -5.33 -22.66
N HIS A 95 11.77 -5.85 -22.49
CA HIS A 95 12.03 -7.25 -22.13
C HIS A 95 11.94 -7.58 -20.62
N ARG A 96 11.13 -6.83 -19.86
CA ARG A 96 10.74 -7.21 -18.48
C ARG A 96 9.29 -7.68 -18.36
N SER A 97 8.46 -7.51 -19.39
CA SER A 97 7.04 -7.88 -19.36
C SER A 97 6.82 -9.26 -19.99
N GLY A 98 7.41 -10.29 -19.39
CA GLY A 98 7.00 -11.66 -19.63
C GLY A 98 5.60 -11.88 -19.08
N ALA A 99 4.62 -11.95 -19.99
CA ALA A 99 3.31 -12.57 -19.78
C ALA A 99 2.30 -11.89 -18.85
N ARG A 100 1.71 -10.76 -19.25
CA ARG A 100 0.26 -10.54 -19.08
C ARG A 100 -0.29 -9.75 -20.28
N ARG A 101 -0.52 -10.48 -21.37
CA ARG A 101 -1.30 -10.02 -22.53
C ARG A 101 -2.61 -9.44 -22.02
N PHE A 102 -2.83 -8.16 -22.27
CA PHE A 102 -4.02 -7.40 -21.89
C PHE A 102 -5.29 -8.24 -21.98
N SER A 103 -5.82 -8.65 -20.83
CA SER A 103 -7.19 -9.12 -20.68
C SER A 103 -7.91 -8.13 -19.77
N ARG A 104 -8.13 -6.93 -20.30
CA ARG A 104 -9.28 -6.14 -19.89
C ARG A 104 -10.21 -6.13 -21.09
N VAL A 105 -11.35 -6.77 -20.92
CA VAL A 105 -12.45 -6.83 -21.86
C VAL A 105 -12.71 -5.41 -22.37
N ILE A 106 -12.43 -5.17 -23.65
CA ILE A 106 -12.93 -4.00 -24.36
C ILE A 106 -14.43 -4.27 -24.53
N PRO A 107 -15.34 -3.48 -23.92
CA PRO A 107 -16.76 -3.60 -24.23
C PRO A 107 -16.90 -3.35 -25.73
N ASP A 108 -17.49 -4.30 -26.45
CA ASP A 108 -17.79 -4.14 -27.86
C ASP A 108 -19.14 -3.40 -27.94
N PRO A 109 -19.17 -2.09 -28.25
CA PRO A 109 -20.40 -1.31 -28.23
C PRO A 109 -21.44 -1.83 -29.24
N ILE A 110 -21.04 -2.69 -30.18
CA ILE A 110 -21.91 -3.29 -31.19
C ILE A 110 -22.57 -4.57 -30.65
N LYS A 111 -21.92 -5.32 -29.76
CA LYS A 111 -22.48 -6.56 -29.18
C LYS A 111 -23.34 -6.33 -27.94
N ASP A 112 -23.03 -5.32 -27.13
CA ASP A 112 -23.77 -5.05 -25.89
C ASP A 112 -25.03 -4.18 -26.10
N SER A 113 -25.36 -3.83 -27.34
CA SER A 113 -26.52 -3.00 -27.69
C SER A 113 -27.77 -3.78 -28.15
N SER A 114 -27.81 -5.11 -28.04
CA SER A 114 -29.03 -5.87 -28.31
C SER A 114 -29.86 -6.08 -27.04
N LEU A 115 -30.68 -5.08 -26.72
CA LEU A 115 -31.98 -5.26 -26.06
C LEU A 115 -33.07 -5.37 -27.13
#